data_AF-A0A6G9AA78-F1
#
_entry.id   AF-A0A6G9AA78-F1
#
_cell.length_a   1.000
_cell.length_b   1.000
_cell.length_c   1.000
_cell.angle_alpha   90.00
_cell.angle_beta   90.00
_cell.angle_gamma   90.00
#
_symmetry.space_group_name_H-M   'P 1'
#
loop_
_entity.id
_entity.type
_entity.pdbx_description
1 polymer ?
#
loop_
_entity_poly.entity_id
_entity_poly.type
_entity_poly.pdbx_seq_one_letter_code
_entity_poly.pdbx_strand_id
1 'polypeptide(L)'
;MSLEDVGKLVGVTRETIRRLEERDTWLDTDRADQIGKALSVPLEVLGFSYATDAYSSAAKALPVVGSITSDDKVQFEQTGRRVAGGAHLPAGSVALDINQGKMRGWLLVYREEAMEPISQYVLLRQGQTENFISHLADGTTLWRHIKPAAKQGFYHLNSRYLEPLDDVQMLDLGVLSELG
;
A
#
# COMPACT_ATOMS: atom_id res chain seq x y z
N MET A 1 -20.74 -18.13 15.24
CA MET A 1 -20.20 -19.31 14.53
C MET A 1 -18.75 -19.46 14.95
N SER A 2 -18.34 -20.62 15.48
CA SER A 2 -16.94 -20.82 15.85
C SER A 2 -16.09 -21.11 14.61
N LEU A 3 -14.78 -20.88 14.66
CA LEU A 3 -13.86 -21.28 13.57
C LEU A 3 -13.87 -22.79 13.35
N GLU A 4 -14.21 -23.57 14.39
CA GLU A 4 -14.42 -25.02 14.27
C GLU A 4 -15.65 -25.37 13.41
N ASP A 5 -16.71 -24.56 13.48
CA ASP A 5 -17.89 -24.71 12.62
C ASP A 5 -17.58 -24.31 11.17
N VAL A 6 -16.78 -23.25 10.96
CA VAL A 6 -16.23 -22.89 9.64
C VAL A 6 -15.41 -24.04 9.07
N GLY A 7 -14.57 -24.63 9.90
CA GLY A 7 -13.69 -25.71 9.47
C GLY A 7 -14.41 -26.96 9.01
N LYS A 8 -15.49 -27.33 9.72
CA LYS A 8 -16.38 -28.42 9.31
C LYS A 8 -17.13 -28.11 8.02
N LEU A 9 -17.55 -26.86 7.81
CA LEU A 9 -18.25 -26.42 6.59
C LEU A 9 -17.37 -26.45 5.34
N VAL A 10 -16.07 -26.16 5.49
CA VAL A 10 -15.12 -26.05 4.36
C VAL A 10 -14.25 -27.30 4.20
N GLY A 11 -14.44 -28.33 5.03
CA GLY A 11 -13.72 -29.61 4.91
C GLY A 11 -12.23 -29.50 5.26
N VAL A 12 -11.85 -28.56 6.12
CA VAL A 12 -10.46 -28.40 6.58
C VAL A 12 -10.24 -29.12 7.91
N THR A 13 -9.04 -29.67 8.11
CA THR A 13 -8.72 -30.43 9.34
C THR A 13 -8.64 -29.48 10.55
N ARG A 14 -8.90 -30.00 11.77
CA ARG A 14 -8.68 -29.25 13.02
C ARG A 14 -7.26 -28.68 13.12
N GLU A 15 -6.27 -29.40 12.60
CA GLU A 15 -4.87 -28.94 12.57
C GLU A 15 -4.68 -27.75 11.61
N THR A 16 -5.36 -27.73 10.47
CA THR A 16 -5.37 -26.57 9.56
C THR A 16 -6.00 -25.35 10.22
N ILE A 17 -7.11 -25.53 10.93
CA ILE A 17 -7.78 -24.44 11.68
C ILE A 17 -6.85 -23.92 12.78
N ARG A 18 -6.24 -24.81 13.57
CA ARG A 18 -5.28 -24.44 14.62
C ARG A 18 -4.11 -23.64 14.03
N ARG A 19 -3.56 -24.06 12.89
CA ARG A 19 -2.49 -23.32 12.19
C ARG A 19 -2.96 -21.96 11.66
N LEU A 20 -4.21 -21.84 11.21
CA LEU A 20 -4.79 -20.55 10.83
C LEU A 20 -4.99 -19.64 12.05
N GLU A 21 -5.44 -20.20 13.19
CA GLU A 21 -5.59 -19.49 14.48
C GLU A 21 -4.26 -19.00 15.03
N GLU A 22 -3.21 -19.83 14.94
CA GLU A 22 -1.85 -19.53 15.37
C GLU A 22 -1.08 -18.67 14.35
N ARG A 23 -1.69 -18.36 13.19
CA ARG A 23 -1.10 -17.60 12.08
C ARG A 23 0.14 -18.27 11.48
N ASP A 24 0.20 -19.60 11.53
CA ASP A 24 1.27 -20.44 10.98
C ASP A 24 1.10 -20.71 9.47
N THR A 25 -0.11 -20.54 8.95
CA THR A 25 -0.43 -20.68 7.52
C THR A 25 -1.45 -19.62 7.11
N TRP A 26 -1.45 -19.24 5.83
CA TRP A 26 -2.49 -18.38 5.25
C TRP A 26 -3.50 -19.21 4.45
N LEU A 27 -4.71 -18.67 4.24
CA LEU A 27 -5.68 -19.24 3.30
C LEU A 27 -5.17 -19.05 1.87
N ASP A 28 -5.38 -20.01 0.99
CA ASP A 28 -5.24 -19.79 -0.46
C ASP A 28 -6.53 -19.16 -1.05
N THR A 29 -6.48 -18.65 -2.28
CA THR A 29 -7.62 -17.99 -2.94
C THR A 29 -8.86 -18.89 -3.01
N ASP A 30 -8.71 -20.17 -3.32
CA ASP A 30 -9.82 -21.10 -3.48
C ASP A 30 -10.51 -21.35 -2.14
N ARG A 31 -9.74 -21.50 -1.05
CA ARG A 31 -10.28 -21.67 0.30
C ARG A 31 -10.87 -20.40 0.87
N ALA A 32 -10.28 -19.25 0.58
CA ALA A 32 -10.84 -17.96 0.97
C ALA A 32 -12.20 -17.71 0.29
N ASP A 33 -12.34 -18.07 -0.99
CA ASP A 33 -13.61 -17.97 -1.71
C ASP A 33 -14.68 -18.90 -1.11
N GLN A 34 -14.30 -20.14 -0.76
CA GLN A 34 -15.21 -21.09 -0.09
C GLN A 34 -15.67 -20.58 1.29
N ILE A 35 -14.76 -20.04 2.10
CA ILE A 35 -15.08 -19.45 3.41
C ILE A 35 -15.94 -18.19 3.24
N GLY A 36 -15.62 -17.33 2.28
CA GLY A 36 -16.37 -16.12 1.97
C GLY A 36 -17.82 -16.43 1.59
N LYS A 37 -18.03 -17.45 0.75
CA LYS A 37 -19.38 -17.96 0.42
C LYS A 37 -20.11 -18.51 1.64
N ALA A 38 -19.44 -19.30 2.47
CA ALA A 38 -20.05 -19.87 3.67
C ALA A 38 -20.45 -18.81 4.70
N LEU A 39 -19.67 -17.73 4.80
CA LEU A 39 -19.88 -16.63 5.75
C LEU A 39 -20.68 -15.46 5.18
N SER A 40 -21.00 -15.48 3.88
CA SER A 40 -21.57 -14.34 3.16
C SER A 40 -20.72 -13.06 3.29
N VAL A 41 -19.39 -13.20 3.25
CA VAL A 41 -18.43 -12.10 3.33
C VAL A 41 -17.60 -12.06 2.04
N PRO A 42 -17.32 -10.87 1.46
CA PRO A 42 -16.46 -10.76 0.29
C PRO A 42 -15.05 -11.30 0.57
N LEU A 43 -14.44 -11.93 -0.44
CA LEU A 43 -13.12 -12.55 -0.37
C LEU A 43 -12.03 -11.52 0.02
N GLU A 44 -12.16 -10.28 -0.43
CA GLU A 44 -11.23 -9.18 -0.19
C GLU A 44 -11.13 -8.78 1.29
N VAL A 45 -12.12 -9.18 2.09
CA VAL A 45 -12.14 -8.94 3.55
C VAL A 45 -11.47 -10.08 4.32
N LEU A 46 -11.15 -11.19 3.65
CA LEU A 46 -10.42 -12.32 4.19
C LEU A 46 -8.93 -12.15 3.89
N GLY A 47 -8.06 -12.38 4.86
CA GLY A 47 -6.62 -12.42 4.62
C GLY A 47 -6.23 -13.73 3.94
N PHE A 48 -5.93 -13.70 2.64
CA PHE A 48 -5.55 -14.89 1.85
C PHE A 48 -4.42 -14.62 0.88
N SER A 49 -3.84 -15.71 0.37
CA SER A 49 -2.70 -15.79 -0.52
C SER A 49 -3.06 -16.33 -1.89
N TYR A 50 -2.51 -15.69 -2.93
CA TYR A 50 -2.54 -16.23 -4.30
C TYR A 50 -1.52 -17.35 -4.55
N ALA A 51 -0.51 -17.48 -3.67
CA ALA A 51 0.42 -18.60 -3.70
C ALA A 51 -0.17 -19.77 -2.90
N THR A 52 -0.35 -20.91 -3.56
CA THR A 52 -0.94 -22.15 -3.02
C THR A 52 -0.11 -22.81 -1.90
N ASP A 53 1.10 -22.31 -1.65
CA ASP A 53 2.10 -22.82 -0.71
C ASP A 53 2.60 -21.77 0.31
N ALA A 54 1.88 -20.64 0.47
CA ALA A 54 2.32 -19.56 1.36
C ALA A 54 2.24 -19.94 2.86
N TYR A 55 3.37 -20.36 3.41
CA TYR A 55 3.60 -20.44 4.87
C TYR A 55 3.60 -19.04 5.50
N SER A 56 3.37 -18.94 6.82
CA SER A 56 3.52 -17.67 7.56
C SER A 56 4.90 -17.03 7.43
N SER A 57 5.93 -17.86 7.19
CA SER A 57 7.30 -17.46 6.86
C SER A 57 7.45 -16.84 5.46
N ALA A 58 6.43 -16.90 4.61
CA ALA A 58 6.40 -16.29 3.28
C ALA A 58 5.97 -14.81 3.29
N ALA A 59 5.71 -14.21 4.47
CA ALA A 59 5.61 -12.76 4.58
C ALA A 59 6.94 -12.15 4.11
N LYS A 60 6.94 -11.56 2.91
CA LYS A 60 8.14 -10.91 2.39
C LYS A 60 8.42 -9.73 3.30
N ALA A 61 9.65 -9.70 3.82
CA ALA A 61 10.09 -8.60 4.60
C ALA A 61 10.18 -7.35 3.72
N LEU A 62 9.26 -6.40 3.87
CA LEU A 62 9.36 -5.14 3.15
C LEU A 62 10.29 -4.20 3.92
N PRO A 63 11.27 -3.58 3.24
CA PRO A 63 12.03 -2.51 3.85
C PRO A 63 11.12 -1.29 4.09
N VAL A 64 11.19 -0.74 5.30
CA VAL A 64 10.63 0.59 5.58
C VAL A 64 11.69 1.62 5.21
N VAL A 65 11.47 2.34 4.11
CA VAL A 65 12.46 3.22 3.46
C VAL A 65 12.33 4.69 3.88
N GLY A 66 11.41 4.99 4.78
CA GLY A 66 11.18 6.35 5.25
C GLY A 66 9.93 6.48 6.09
N SER A 67 9.53 7.72 6.31
CA SER A 67 8.34 8.06 7.08
C SER A 67 7.52 9.18 6.47
N ILE A 68 6.25 9.25 6.87
CA ILE A 68 5.33 10.33 6.54
C ILE A 68 5.03 11.09 7.83
N THR A 69 5.33 12.39 7.80
CA THR A 69 5.13 13.33 8.91
C THR A 69 3.68 13.79 9.02
N SER A 70 3.36 14.61 10.04
CA SER A 70 2.02 15.20 10.20
C SER A 70 1.55 16.06 9.02
N ASP A 71 2.48 16.55 8.21
CA ASP A 71 2.20 17.51 7.13
C ASP A 71 2.09 16.83 5.75
N ASP A 72 1.94 15.50 5.74
CA ASP A 72 2.02 14.62 4.58
C ASP A 72 3.37 14.65 3.84
N LYS A 73 4.41 15.22 4.47
CA LYS A 73 5.78 15.21 3.92
C LYS A 73 6.42 13.85 4.10
N VAL A 74 6.94 13.32 3.00
CA VAL A 74 7.70 12.06 2.95
C VAL A 74 9.17 12.36 3.20
N GLN A 75 9.75 11.68 4.18
CA GLN A 75 11.18 11.73 4.50
C GLN A 75 11.77 10.35 4.27
N PHE A 76 12.58 10.22 3.23
CA PHE A 76 13.31 8.97 2.96
C PHE A 76 14.50 8.88 3.90
N GLU A 77 14.52 7.82 4.69
CA GLU A 77 15.61 7.48 5.59
C GLU A 77 15.55 5.96 5.79
N GLN A 78 16.69 5.27 5.73
CA GLN A 78 16.73 3.86 6.09
C GLN A 78 16.49 3.71 7.59
N THR A 79 15.21 3.70 7.98
CA THR A 79 14.81 3.41 9.35
C THR A 79 15.18 1.95 9.64
N GLY A 80 16.08 1.73 10.60
CA GLY A 80 16.70 0.42 10.81
C GLY A 80 15.69 -0.73 10.89
N ARG A 81 15.96 -1.82 10.15
CA ARG A 81 15.36 -3.18 10.19
C ARG A 81 13.91 -3.32 10.68
N ARG A 82 13.04 -2.34 10.41
CA ARG A 82 11.59 -2.51 10.54
C ARG A 82 11.11 -3.20 9.29
N VAL A 83 10.47 -4.34 9.51
CA VAL A 83 9.94 -5.18 8.45
C VAL A 83 8.44 -5.08 8.50
N ALA A 84 7.83 -4.53 7.45
CA ALA A 84 6.39 -4.69 7.26
C ALA A 84 6.14 -6.09 6.68
N GLY A 85 5.25 -6.85 7.32
CA GLY A 85 4.85 -8.17 6.84
C GLY A 85 3.82 -8.03 5.74
N GLY A 86 4.15 -8.48 4.53
CA GLY A 86 3.20 -8.57 3.43
C GLY A 86 3.42 -9.85 2.64
N ALA A 87 2.46 -10.76 2.66
CA ALA A 87 2.58 -12.04 1.96
C ALA A 87 2.31 -11.92 0.44
N HIS A 88 1.72 -10.81 -0.04
CA HIS A 88 1.21 -10.67 -1.43
C HIS A 88 1.65 -9.40 -2.16
N LEU A 89 2.79 -8.83 -1.79
CA LEU A 89 3.26 -7.59 -2.40
C LEU A 89 4.17 -7.85 -3.61
N PRO A 90 4.03 -7.06 -4.71
CA PRO A 90 4.91 -7.14 -5.86
C PRO A 90 6.39 -7.06 -5.48
N ALA A 91 7.26 -7.64 -6.30
CA ALA A 91 8.70 -7.39 -6.16
C ALA A 91 9.00 -5.88 -6.31
N GLY A 92 9.97 -5.38 -5.53
CA GLY A 92 10.29 -3.95 -5.47
C GLY A 92 9.31 -3.12 -4.64
N SER A 93 8.41 -3.75 -3.88
CA SER A 93 7.59 -3.05 -2.89
C SER A 93 8.40 -2.64 -1.67
N VAL A 94 8.15 -1.44 -1.21
CA VAL A 94 8.74 -0.84 0.00
C VAL A 94 7.62 -0.18 0.82
N ALA A 95 7.92 0.18 2.07
CA ALA A 95 6.95 0.81 2.96
C ALA A 95 7.44 2.15 3.50
N LEU A 96 6.50 3.03 3.83
CA LEU A 96 6.71 4.26 4.60
C LEU A 96 5.94 4.18 5.90
N ASP A 97 6.58 4.52 7.02
CA ASP A 97 5.96 4.57 8.34
C ASP A 97 5.24 5.91 8.56
N ILE A 98 3.94 5.88 8.79
CA ILE A 98 3.20 7.07 9.20
C ILE A 98 3.40 7.22 10.71
N ASN A 99 4.35 8.06 11.12
CA ASN A 99 4.77 8.15 12.53
C ASN A 99 4.01 9.23 13.32
N GLN A 100 3.25 10.10 12.65
CA GLN A 100 2.52 11.22 13.22
C GLN A 100 1.13 11.40 12.57
N GLY A 101 0.28 12.23 13.17
CA GLY A 101 -1.07 12.51 12.64
C GLY A 101 -2.10 11.41 12.89
N LYS A 102 -3.24 11.49 12.19
CA LYS A 102 -4.42 10.62 12.41
C LYS A 102 -4.21 9.17 11.99
N MET A 103 -3.26 8.92 11.08
CA MET A 103 -2.91 7.58 10.59
C MET A 103 -1.64 7.05 11.24
N ARG A 104 -1.24 7.60 12.39
CA ARG A 104 -0.05 7.14 13.12
C ARG A 104 -0.07 5.62 13.36
N GLY A 105 1.05 4.97 13.07
CA GLY A 105 1.23 3.52 13.21
C GLY A 105 0.80 2.71 11.99
N TRP A 106 0.31 3.38 10.93
CA TRP A 106 0.01 2.74 9.66
C TRP A 106 1.26 2.71 8.76
N LEU A 107 1.30 1.74 7.85
CA LEU A 107 2.34 1.61 6.85
C LEU A 107 1.73 1.86 5.47
N LEU A 108 2.28 2.81 4.72
CA LEU A 108 1.96 3.01 3.32
C LEU A 108 2.89 2.13 2.48
N VAL A 109 2.34 1.21 1.70
CA VAL A 109 3.11 0.34 0.81
C VAL A 109 3.02 0.87 -0.62
N TYR A 110 4.16 0.96 -1.31
CA TYR A 110 4.22 1.35 -2.72
C TYR A 110 5.35 0.62 -3.45
N ARG A 111 5.41 0.77 -4.78
CA ARG A 111 6.52 0.26 -5.61
C ARG A 111 7.44 1.42 -5.95
N GLU A 112 8.69 1.37 -5.48
CA GLU A 112 9.67 2.44 -5.70
C GLU A 112 10.04 2.59 -7.18
N GLU A 113 10.21 1.47 -7.88
CA GLU A 113 10.57 1.45 -9.30
C GLU A 113 9.42 1.82 -10.25
N ALA A 114 8.20 1.99 -9.74
CA ALA A 114 7.03 2.36 -10.54
C ALA A 114 6.87 3.88 -10.69
N MET A 115 7.97 4.62 -10.59
CA MET A 115 7.98 6.07 -10.77
C MET A 115 7.66 6.41 -12.23
N GLU A 116 6.67 7.28 -12.44
CA GLU A 116 6.22 7.68 -13.77
C GLU A 116 6.01 9.19 -13.84
N PRO A 117 6.27 9.82 -15.00
CA PRO A 117 6.01 11.25 -15.17
C PRO A 117 4.51 11.52 -15.09
N ILE A 118 4.17 12.70 -14.56
CA ILE A 118 2.77 13.08 -14.44
C ILE A 118 2.13 13.18 -15.83
N SER A 119 1.03 12.46 -16.01
CA SER A 119 0.28 12.40 -17.27
C SER A 119 -1.22 12.40 -17.00
N GLN A 120 -2.01 12.68 -18.04
CA GLN A 120 -3.47 12.59 -17.94
C GLN A 120 -3.91 11.18 -17.50
N TYR A 121 -3.20 10.13 -17.91
CA TYR A 121 -3.48 8.76 -17.51
C TYR A 121 -3.29 8.56 -15.99
N VAL A 122 -2.19 9.07 -15.41
CA VAL A 122 -1.94 9.02 -13.97
C VAL A 122 -3.07 9.71 -13.19
N LEU A 123 -3.50 10.88 -13.65
CA LEU A 123 -4.57 11.65 -13.01
C LEU A 123 -5.92 10.91 -13.06
N LEU A 124 -6.20 10.20 -14.15
CA LEU A 124 -7.42 9.39 -14.29
C LEU A 124 -7.36 8.10 -13.46
N ARG A 125 -6.18 7.49 -13.33
CA ARG A 125 -5.97 6.26 -12.56
C ARG A 125 -6.14 6.47 -11.06
N GLN A 126 -5.84 7.67 -10.55
CA GLN A 126 -5.96 8.05 -9.13
C GLN A 126 -7.33 7.78 -8.50
N GLY A 127 -8.38 7.61 -9.31
CA GLY A 127 -9.76 7.58 -8.82
C GLY A 127 -10.09 8.86 -8.05
N GLN A 128 -11.03 8.78 -7.10
CA GLN A 128 -11.48 9.95 -6.32
C GLN A 128 -10.77 10.08 -4.95
N THR A 129 -10.02 9.07 -4.54
CA THR A 129 -9.53 8.96 -3.15
C THR A 129 -8.10 8.46 -3.02
N GLU A 130 -7.42 8.06 -4.10
CA GLU A 130 -6.04 7.61 -3.98
C GLU A 130 -5.10 8.81 -3.86
N ASN A 131 -4.11 8.70 -2.97
CA ASN A 131 -3.03 9.66 -2.84
C ASN A 131 -1.79 9.11 -3.56
N PHE A 132 -1.01 9.98 -4.20
CA PHE A 132 0.28 9.62 -4.77
C PHE A 132 1.41 10.15 -3.90
N ILE A 133 2.54 9.44 -3.94
CA ILE A 133 3.83 9.98 -3.51
C ILE A 133 4.37 10.80 -4.68
N SER A 134 4.45 12.11 -4.47
CA SER A 134 4.77 13.09 -5.51
C SER A 134 6.07 13.80 -5.18
N HIS A 135 7.02 13.76 -6.10
CA HIS A 135 8.25 14.56 -6.03
C HIS A 135 8.01 15.92 -6.67
N LEU A 136 8.28 16.99 -5.94
CA LEU A 136 8.14 18.37 -6.39
C LEU A 136 9.46 18.91 -6.95
N ALA A 137 9.36 19.94 -7.79
CA ALA A 137 10.52 20.59 -8.39
C ALA A 137 11.45 21.27 -7.36
N ASP A 138 10.94 21.60 -6.16
CA ASP A 138 11.72 22.19 -5.06
C ASP A 138 12.48 21.14 -4.23
N GLY A 139 12.40 19.85 -4.61
CA GLY A 139 13.02 18.73 -3.90
C GLY A 139 12.17 18.15 -2.76
N THR A 140 10.99 18.72 -2.48
CA THR A 140 10.06 18.18 -1.48
C THR A 140 9.33 16.96 -2.04
N THR A 141 9.07 15.96 -1.19
CA THR A 141 8.21 14.83 -1.54
C THR A 141 6.99 14.80 -0.63
N LEU A 142 5.79 14.68 -1.20
CA LEU A 142 4.52 14.73 -0.48
C LEU A 142 3.62 13.53 -0.82
N TRP A 143 2.83 13.07 0.13
CA TRP A 143 1.81 12.04 -0.06
C TRP A 143 0.41 12.67 -0.11
N ARG A 144 -0.05 13.04 -1.32
CA ARG A 144 -1.30 13.82 -1.49
C ARG A 144 -2.07 13.46 -2.75
N HIS A 145 -3.33 13.86 -2.80
CA HIS A 145 -4.17 13.74 -3.98
C HIS A 145 -3.82 14.83 -4.99
N ILE A 146 -3.60 14.48 -6.27
CA ILE A 146 -3.18 15.43 -7.30
C ILE A 146 -4.40 15.90 -8.09
N LYS A 147 -4.52 17.21 -8.34
CA LYS A 147 -5.49 17.77 -9.28
C LYS A 147 -4.80 18.67 -10.29
N PRO A 148 -5.24 18.67 -11.56
CA PRO A 148 -4.70 19.61 -12.54
C PRO A 148 -5.03 21.06 -12.13
N ALA A 149 -4.05 21.95 -12.27
CA ALA A 149 -4.28 23.39 -12.14
C ALA A 149 -4.68 24.00 -13.48
N ALA A 150 -5.17 25.24 -13.46
CA ALA A 150 -5.46 25.99 -14.68
C ALA A 150 -4.19 26.30 -15.49
N LYS A 151 -3.05 26.41 -14.80
CA LYS A 151 -1.76 26.70 -15.42
C LYS A 151 -1.07 25.40 -15.84
N GLN A 152 -0.67 25.32 -17.11
CA GLN A 152 0.02 24.15 -17.65
C GLN A 152 1.32 23.87 -16.90
N GLY A 153 1.54 22.60 -16.52
CA GLY A 153 2.71 22.17 -15.75
C GLY A 153 2.59 22.37 -14.24
N PHE A 154 1.45 22.88 -13.76
CA PHE A 154 1.16 23.08 -12.34
C PHE A 154 -0.02 22.22 -11.90
N TYR A 155 -0.03 21.89 -10.61
CA TYR A 155 -1.00 20.99 -10.01
C TYR A 155 -1.39 21.50 -8.61
N HIS A 156 -2.60 21.15 -8.17
CA HIS A 156 -3.03 21.33 -6.80
C HIS A 156 -2.86 20.01 -6.04
N LEU A 157 -2.29 20.07 -4.83
CA LEU A 157 -2.12 18.92 -3.96
C LEU A 157 -3.05 18.99 -2.75
N ASN A 158 -4.03 18.11 -2.73
CA ASN A 158 -5.04 18.04 -1.69
C ASN A 158 -4.70 16.96 -0.67
N SER A 159 -4.98 17.26 0.60
CA SER A 159 -5.02 16.28 1.68
C SER A 159 -6.42 16.21 2.25
N ARG A 160 -6.77 15.08 2.86
CA ARG A 160 -8.02 14.95 3.60
C ARG A 160 -8.02 15.76 4.90
N TYR A 161 -6.84 16.06 5.43
CA TYR A 161 -6.69 16.62 6.77
C TYR A 161 -5.89 17.94 6.83
N LEU A 162 -5.29 18.36 5.72
CA LEU A 162 -4.48 19.57 5.62
C LEU A 162 -5.02 20.48 4.52
N GLU A 163 -4.64 21.75 4.59
CA GLU A 163 -4.97 22.71 3.54
C GLU A 163 -4.38 22.28 2.19
N PRO A 164 -5.10 22.54 1.08
CA PRO A 164 -4.57 22.37 -0.27
C PRO A 164 -3.28 23.16 -0.48
N LEU A 165 -2.36 22.60 -1.26
CA LEU A 165 -1.25 23.36 -1.81
C LEU A 165 -1.57 23.64 -3.27
N ASP A 166 -1.63 24.92 -3.63
CA ASP A 166 -2.01 25.37 -4.95
C ASP A 166 -0.80 25.65 -5.83
N ASP A 167 -0.97 25.42 -7.13
CA ASP A 167 0.02 25.73 -8.17
C ASP A 167 1.44 25.24 -7.83
N VAL A 168 1.55 23.95 -7.47
CA VAL A 168 2.84 23.29 -7.28
C VAL A 168 3.34 22.67 -8.58
N GLN A 169 4.65 22.68 -8.77
CA GLN A 169 5.30 22.05 -9.92
C GLN A 169 5.86 20.68 -9.51
N MET A 170 5.52 19.65 -10.29
CA MET A 170 6.09 18.31 -10.12
C MET A 170 7.49 18.25 -10.71
N LEU A 171 8.33 17.38 -10.16
CA LEU A 171 9.64 17.08 -10.73
C LEU A 171 9.46 16.45 -12.12
N ASP A 172 10.12 17.04 -13.13
CA ASP A 172 10.14 16.49 -14.48
C ASP A 172 11.24 15.42 -14.59
N LEU A 173 10.82 14.17 -14.79
CA LEU A 173 11.71 13.03 -14.93
C LEU A 173 12.43 13.00 -16.28
N GLY A 174 11.96 13.75 -17.29
CA GLY A 174 12.60 13.87 -18.60
C GLY A 174 13.91 14.64 -18.58
N VAL A 175 14.17 15.42 -17.51
CA VAL A 175 15.41 16.22 -17.36
C VAL A 175 16.55 15.41 -16.72
N LEU A 176 16.24 14.32 -16.01
CA LEU A 176 17.25 13.48 -15.35
C LEU A 176 18.01 12.55 -16.32
N SER A 177 17.47 12.30 -17.52
CA SER A 177 18.14 11.49 -18.55
C SER A 177 19.24 12.21 -19.32
N GLU A 178 19.38 13.54 -19.18
CA GLU A 178 20.43 14.32 -19.84
C GLU A 178 21.64 14.63 -18.93
N LEU A 179 21.60 14.18 -17.67
CA LEU A 179 22.68 14.35 -16.69
C LEU A 179 23.39 13.02 -16.33
N GLY A 180 23.13 11.95 -17.10
CA GLY A 180 23.80 10.65 -17.00
C GLY A 180 24.99 10.52 -17.94
#